data_AF-A0A2D7HK17-F1
#
_entry.id   AF-A0A2D7HK17-F1
#
_cell.length_a   1.000
_cell.length_b   1.000
_cell.length_c   1.000
_cell.angle_alpha   90.00
_cell.angle_beta   90.00
_cell.angle_gamma   90.00
#
_symmetry.space_group_name_H-M   'P 1'
#
loop_
_entity.id
_entity.type
_entity.pdbx_description
1 polymer ?
#
loop_
_entity_poly.entity_id
_entity_poly.type
_entity_poly.pdbx_seq_one_letter_code
_entity_poly.pdbx_strand_id
1 'polypeptide(L)'
;MNPATYLGGIVMPQRKFLLLGLLAAVIVAAGCSDNNAKVRAIERQRQARIQADTTVDHLGEVHSLLARLVELNPQEAQREVIYHLNRWNEGKAFGDEKATSLLKTISAVIPEEQARVLTEQASFVGSDTDYLRNCYLFRQISEWVDRESGEDPLLTDWLNGIESKLPEDEVVKLRSAVRLFDWTVRNVGYEPLQPETSLLPHPPFPNGMSIPQFSLGMEFQGPGYRQTDYETVWHGLGDSQQRAGVFTQLCRQASIPAFVLATQSEQDGTLTPWSVGVLIGKDVYLFEPELGCYVPGPGQVGIATLSEARSDASVLRRLNVVSYFDYPVSKSDVQQSIALLNVTPEAVSLRMKQLESGLTGTRRMKTFVDADTLAVEIDAVPGIAGVRLWDVPVLAEVYAAELKAAAGRDPLLTFWSRASWSIIEDMTDNAKLLALARWRHLHGQFDKNDEEDAEGARVLYLRQRAPEFEIEDLGIDVNLQKAYGVRRELGMDEKQYEMQLRYAQDMMRMGKNAATYWVSLIQYDDGRYETAQTWFSKRVLDSDLISRRELTGDVLSPWAAAARYNLARSLERSGLIDEAIQLYKTDGDPQEHGNRLRARLLDKRRQATATQPASSVSE
;
A
#
# COMPACT_ATOMS: atom_id res chain seq x y z
N MET A 1 -52.49 -51.02 34.00
CA MET A 1 -52.92 -52.39 33.65
C MET A 1 -51.75 -53.34 33.90
N ASN A 2 -52.04 -54.59 34.29
CA ASN A 2 -51.14 -55.76 34.44
C ASN A 2 -51.82 -56.95 33.68
N PRO A 3 -51.25 -58.17 33.49
CA PRO A 3 -49.97 -58.80 33.96
C PRO A 3 -48.86 -58.76 32.87
N ALA A 4 -47.80 -59.59 32.74
CA ALA A 4 -47.32 -60.89 33.30
C ALA A 4 -45.76 -60.89 33.41
N THR A 5 -44.95 -61.82 33.97
CA THR A 5 -44.94 -63.29 34.24
C THR A 5 -44.76 -64.23 33.02
N TYR A 6 -43.89 -65.27 33.00
CA TYR A 6 -43.20 -66.04 34.07
C TYR A 6 -41.89 -66.77 33.62
N LEU A 7 -40.95 -67.04 34.58
CA LEU A 7 -40.01 -68.20 34.77
C LEU A 7 -39.10 -68.73 33.62
N GLY A 8 -37.97 -69.43 33.87
CA GLY A 8 -37.24 -69.81 35.10
C GLY A 8 -36.17 -70.93 34.90
N GLY A 9 -35.30 -71.20 35.90
CA GLY A 9 -34.28 -72.29 35.92
C GLY A 9 -32.81 -71.80 35.85
N ILE A 10 -31.90 -71.92 36.84
CA ILE A 10 -31.41 -73.00 37.74
C ILE A 10 -30.27 -73.86 37.14
N VAL A 11 -29.06 -73.79 37.74
CA VAL A 11 -28.06 -74.86 37.95
C VAL A 11 -27.12 -74.44 39.13
N MET A 12 -26.50 -75.41 39.81
CA MET A 12 -25.65 -75.32 41.03
C MET A 12 -24.32 -76.09 40.81
N PRO A 13 -23.35 -76.18 41.77
CA PRO A 13 -22.99 -75.31 42.91
C PRO A 13 -21.45 -75.03 43.02
N GLN A 14 -21.01 -74.32 44.06
CA GLN A 14 -19.59 -74.12 44.42
C GLN A 14 -18.95 -75.34 45.13
N ARG A 15 -17.62 -75.49 45.05
CA ARG A 15 -16.80 -76.23 46.05
C ARG A 15 -15.39 -75.64 46.29
N LYS A 16 -15.20 -75.17 47.54
CA LYS A 16 -14.00 -75.25 48.40
C LYS A 16 -12.62 -74.77 47.90
N PHE A 17 -12.21 -73.63 48.45
CA PHE A 17 -10.89 -73.31 49.02
C PHE A 17 -9.77 -74.37 48.96
N LEU A 18 -8.61 -73.97 48.41
CA LEU A 18 -7.30 -74.05 49.08
C LEU A 18 -6.29 -73.12 48.36
N LEU A 19 -5.12 -72.89 48.97
CA LEU A 19 -4.00 -72.08 48.45
C LEU A 19 -4.29 -70.58 48.20
N LEU A 20 -4.39 -69.81 49.29
CA LEU A 20 -4.18 -68.35 49.26
C LEU A 20 -3.00 -68.04 50.20
N GLY A 21 -1.79 -67.96 49.64
CA GLY A 21 -0.57 -67.93 50.45
C GLY A 21 0.76 -67.77 49.70
N LEU A 22 0.76 -67.16 48.50
CA LEU A 22 2.01 -66.89 47.75
C LEU A 22 1.90 -65.72 46.75
N LEU A 23 1.10 -64.69 47.07
CA LEU A 23 0.83 -63.55 46.17
C LEU A 23 1.18 -62.18 46.79
N ALA A 24 2.15 -62.15 47.71
CA ALA A 24 2.60 -60.95 48.44
C ALA A 24 4.04 -60.50 48.07
N ALA A 25 4.58 -60.95 46.92
CA ALA A 25 6.00 -60.84 46.60
C ALA A 25 6.34 -60.21 45.22
N VAL A 26 5.35 -59.65 44.50
CA VAL A 26 5.55 -59.12 43.12
C VAL A 26 5.07 -57.68 42.92
N ILE A 27 4.18 -57.15 43.79
CA ILE A 27 3.50 -55.85 43.61
C ILE A 27 4.37 -54.66 44.08
N VAL A 28 5.66 -54.65 43.71
CA VAL A 28 6.62 -53.55 44.00
C VAL A 28 7.53 -53.25 42.80
N ALA A 29 7.64 -54.14 41.81
CA ALA A 29 8.72 -54.11 40.81
C ALA A 29 8.35 -53.49 39.43
N ALA A 30 7.09 -53.10 39.19
CA ALA A 30 6.67 -52.50 37.91
C ALA A 30 5.59 -51.41 38.11
N GLY A 31 5.89 -50.16 37.73
CA GLY A 31 4.89 -49.08 37.75
C GLY A 31 5.39 -47.63 37.64
N CYS A 32 6.62 -47.30 38.10
CA CYS A 32 6.99 -45.89 38.33
C CYS A 32 8.21 -45.35 37.53
N SER A 33 8.84 -46.16 36.69
CA SER A 33 10.07 -45.77 35.94
C SER A 33 9.80 -45.07 34.60
N ASP A 34 8.83 -45.56 33.83
CA ASP A 34 8.66 -45.21 32.41
C ASP A 34 8.13 -43.77 32.19
N ASN A 35 7.15 -43.32 32.97
CA ASN A 35 6.65 -41.94 32.87
C ASN A 35 7.72 -40.90 33.21
N ASN A 36 8.57 -41.15 34.21
CA ASN A 36 9.68 -40.26 34.56
C ASN A 36 10.77 -40.22 33.48
N ALA A 37 11.00 -41.33 32.76
CA ALA A 37 11.89 -41.35 31.60
C ALA A 37 11.32 -40.52 30.44
N LYS A 38 10.02 -40.66 30.16
CA LYS A 38 9.32 -39.91 29.10
C LYS A 38 9.25 -38.40 29.40
N VAL A 39 8.91 -38.01 30.63
CA VAL A 39 8.94 -36.60 31.05
C VAL A 39 10.35 -36.02 30.88
N ARG A 40 11.39 -36.70 31.38
CA ARG A 40 12.78 -36.23 31.20
C ARG A 40 13.25 -36.22 29.75
N ALA A 41 12.73 -37.08 28.88
CA ALA A 41 13.01 -37.05 27.45
C ALA A 41 12.35 -35.82 26.80
N ILE A 42 11.09 -35.51 27.14
CA ILE A 42 10.39 -34.31 26.70
C ILE A 42 11.07 -33.05 27.24
N GLU A 43 11.48 -33.02 28.51
CA GLU A 43 12.23 -31.92 29.11
C GLU A 43 13.57 -31.69 28.42
N ARG A 44 14.36 -32.75 28.15
CA ARG A 44 15.61 -32.65 27.39
C ARG A 44 15.39 -32.22 25.95
N GLN A 45 14.33 -32.71 25.28
CA GLN A 45 14.02 -32.32 23.92
C GLN A 45 13.53 -30.86 23.86
N ARG A 46 12.80 -30.40 24.88
CA ARG A 46 12.41 -29.00 25.06
C ARG A 46 13.61 -28.12 25.37
N GLN A 47 14.51 -28.54 26.26
CA GLN A 47 15.77 -27.83 26.55
C GLN A 47 16.69 -27.78 25.32
N ALA A 48 16.83 -28.87 24.57
CA ALA A 48 17.64 -28.90 23.35
C ALA A 48 17.02 -28.05 22.22
N ARG A 49 15.69 -28.00 22.11
CA ARG A 49 15.00 -27.04 21.24
C ARG A 49 15.25 -25.61 21.69
N ILE A 50 14.99 -25.27 22.95
CA ILE A 50 15.25 -23.93 23.51
C ILE A 50 16.73 -23.53 23.28
N GLN A 51 17.69 -24.44 23.51
CA GLN A 51 19.11 -24.19 23.28
C GLN A 51 19.42 -23.88 21.80
N ALA A 52 18.81 -24.61 20.87
CA ALA A 52 18.94 -24.34 19.43
C ALA A 52 18.24 -23.03 19.04
N ASP A 53 16.99 -22.84 19.48
CA ASP A 53 16.18 -21.64 19.26
C ASP A 53 16.91 -20.38 19.76
N THR A 54 17.58 -20.44 20.93
CA THR A 54 18.41 -19.33 21.46
C THR A 54 19.66 -18.99 20.64
N THR A 55 19.99 -19.77 19.60
CA THR A 55 21.07 -19.45 18.64
C THR A 55 20.57 -18.89 17.32
N VAL A 56 19.26 -18.81 17.10
CA VAL A 56 18.67 -18.29 15.86
C VAL A 56 18.25 -16.83 16.03
N ASP A 57 18.73 -15.96 15.13
CA ASP A 57 18.28 -14.58 15.05
C ASP A 57 16.92 -14.49 14.34
N HIS A 58 15.85 -14.81 15.08
CA HIS A 58 14.49 -14.82 14.55
C HIS A 58 14.03 -13.48 13.95
N LEU A 59 14.56 -12.33 14.39
CA LEU A 59 14.27 -11.04 13.72
C LEU A 59 15.07 -10.85 12.43
N GLY A 60 16.26 -11.47 12.34
CA GLY A 60 17.01 -11.59 11.10
C GLY A 60 16.26 -12.42 10.07
N GLU A 61 15.70 -13.56 10.46
CA GLU A 61 14.90 -14.41 9.56
C GLU A 61 13.62 -13.70 9.11
N VAL A 62 12.88 -13.04 10.01
CA VAL A 62 11.70 -12.24 9.62
C VAL A 62 12.08 -11.13 8.64
N HIS A 63 13.17 -10.40 8.87
CA HIS A 63 13.65 -9.35 7.96
C HIS A 63 14.08 -9.92 6.60
N SER A 64 14.75 -11.09 6.57
CA SER A 64 15.14 -11.81 5.35
C SER A 64 13.93 -12.27 4.52
N LEU A 65 12.90 -12.83 5.19
CA LEU A 65 11.65 -13.25 4.57
C LEU A 65 10.85 -12.06 4.02
N LEU A 66 10.79 -10.94 4.74
CA LEU A 66 10.14 -9.71 4.28
C LEU A 66 10.89 -9.11 3.07
N ALA A 67 12.22 -8.98 3.13
CA ALA A 67 13.04 -8.42 2.06
C ALA A 67 12.93 -9.18 0.72
N ARG A 68 12.57 -10.47 0.78
CA ARG A 68 12.47 -11.36 -0.37
C ARG A 68 11.05 -11.83 -0.66
N LEU A 69 10.03 -11.23 -0.06
CA LEU A 69 8.67 -11.80 -0.03
C LEU A 69 8.08 -12.11 -1.42
N VAL A 70 8.39 -11.30 -2.44
CA VAL A 70 7.95 -11.49 -3.83
C VAL A 70 8.67 -12.63 -4.57
N GLU A 71 9.79 -13.13 -4.03
CA GLU A 71 10.54 -14.29 -4.54
C GLU A 71 10.04 -15.62 -3.93
N LEU A 72 9.18 -15.55 -2.91
CA LEU A 72 8.77 -16.68 -2.08
C LEU A 72 7.32 -17.11 -2.35
N ASN A 73 6.96 -18.32 -1.93
CA ASN A 73 5.57 -18.74 -1.86
C ASN A 73 4.86 -17.98 -0.71
N PRO A 74 3.80 -17.18 -0.98
CA PRO A 74 3.18 -16.34 0.05
C PRO A 74 2.65 -17.11 1.26
N GLN A 75 2.10 -18.31 1.06
CA GLN A 75 1.56 -19.11 2.17
C GLN A 75 2.63 -19.74 3.04
N GLU A 76 3.81 -20.01 2.49
CA GLU A 76 4.94 -20.59 3.22
C GLU A 76 5.70 -19.46 3.94
N ALA A 77 5.97 -18.35 3.26
CA ALA A 77 6.55 -17.16 3.87
C ALA A 77 5.72 -16.63 5.05
N GLN A 78 4.38 -16.58 4.93
CA GLN A 78 3.50 -16.20 6.05
C GLN A 78 3.63 -17.15 7.25
N ARG A 79 3.74 -18.47 7.03
CA ARG A 79 3.92 -19.44 8.12
C ARG A 79 5.27 -19.28 8.81
N GLU A 80 6.35 -19.09 8.06
CA GLU A 80 7.70 -18.93 8.63
C GLU A 80 7.85 -17.57 9.34
N VAL A 81 7.26 -16.49 8.83
CA VAL A 81 7.21 -15.18 9.52
C VAL A 81 6.45 -15.32 10.85
N ILE A 82 5.26 -15.92 10.86
CA ILE A 82 4.46 -16.14 12.08
C ILE A 82 5.20 -17.06 13.05
N TYR A 83 5.89 -18.09 12.56
CA TYR A 83 6.74 -18.96 13.38
C TYR A 83 7.83 -18.14 14.07
N HIS A 84 8.69 -17.45 13.32
CA HIS A 84 9.81 -16.70 13.87
C HIS A 84 9.38 -15.55 14.79
N LEU A 85 8.31 -14.82 14.48
CA LEU A 85 7.75 -13.79 15.35
C LEU A 85 7.29 -14.36 16.70
N ASN A 86 6.53 -15.47 16.68
CA ASN A 86 6.06 -16.10 17.92
C ASN A 86 7.21 -16.73 18.72
N ARG A 87 8.20 -17.34 18.05
CA ARG A 87 9.41 -17.86 18.73
C ARG A 87 10.23 -16.75 19.38
N TRP A 88 10.43 -15.64 18.69
CA TRP A 88 11.05 -14.44 19.23
C TRP A 88 10.28 -13.86 20.43
N ASN A 89 8.97 -14.10 20.51
CA ASN A 89 8.10 -13.63 21.58
C ASN A 89 7.99 -14.60 22.78
N GLU A 90 8.51 -15.83 22.67
CA GLU A 90 8.42 -16.81 23.77
C GLU A 90 9.07 -16.28 25.06
N GLY A 91 8.32 -16.36 26.17
CA GLY A 91 8.79 -15.96 27.49
C GLY A 91 8.78 -14.46 27.79
N LYS A 92 8.32 -13.61 26.86
CA LYS A 92 8.15 -12.17 27.13
C LYS A 92 6.84 -11.91 27.89
N ALA A 93 6.91 -10.96 28.83
CA ALA A 93 5.75 -10.47 29.55
C ALA A 93 5.19 -9.24 28.86
N PHE A 94 3.90 -9.26 28.55
CA PHE A 94 3.14 -8.07 28.19
C PHE A 94 2.79 -7.31 29.47
N GLY A 95 2.81 -5.97 29.43
CA GLY A 95 2.33 -5.15 30.53
C GLY A 95 0.80 -5.07 30.57
N ASP A 96 0.24 -4.60 31.68
CA ASP A 96 -1.22 -4.38 31.87
C ASP A 96 -1.78 -3.19 31.05
N GLU A 97 -1.12 -2.83 29.94
CA GLU A 97 -1.61 -1.87 28.96
C GLU A 97 -2.87 -2.42 28.25
N LYS A 98 -3.67 -1.52 27.66
CA LYS A 98 -4.91 -1.87 26.95
C LYS A 98 -4.93 -1.22 25.58
N ALA A 99 -5.71 -1.78 24.66
CA ALA A 99 -5.90 -1.16 23.36
C ALA A 99 -6.61 0.20 23.49
N THR A 100 -6.21 1.14 22.63
CA THR A 100 -6.73 2.51 22.61
C THR A 100 -8.25 2.60 22.67
N SER A 101 -8.76 3.68 23.27
CA SER A 101 -10.20 3.96 23.27
C SER A 101 -10.73 4.33 21.87
N LEU A 102 -9.85 4.55 20.88
CA LEU A 102 -10.21 4.92 19.52
C LEU A 102 -10.71 3.74 18.67
N LEU A 103 -10.49 2.48 19.08
CA LEU A 103 -11.05 1.30 18.38
C LEU A 103 -12.58 1.38 18.21
N LYS A 104 -13.29 2.03 19.15
CA LYS A 104 -14.75 2.29 19.05
C LYS A 104 -15.14 3.09 17.81
N THR A 105 -14.22 3.87 17.21
CA THR A 105 -14.52 4.80 16.11
C THR A 105 -14.67 4.11 14.75
N ILE A 106 -14.20 2.86 14.64
CA ILE A 106 -14.36 1.95 13.49
C ILE A 106 -15.32 0.78 13.80
N SER A 107 -16.09 0.87 14.89
CA SER A 107 -17.00 -0.19 15.36
C SER A 107 -18.14 -0.56 14.39
N ALA A 108 -18.40 0.30 13.39
CA ALA A 108 -19.31 0.02 12.29
C ALA A 108 -18.74 -0.99 11.26
N VAL A 109 -17.41 -1.10 11.16
CA VAL A 109 -16.69 -1.97 10.21
C VAL A 109 -16.19 -3.24 10.89
N ILE A 110 -15.57 -3.11 12.06
CA ILE A 110 -15.11 -4.23 12.89
C ILE A 110 -15.63 -4.05 14.32
N PRO A 111 -16.42 -5.00 14.88
CA PRO A 111 -16.96 -4.89 16.24
C PRO A 111 -15.85 -4.66 17.28
N GLU A 112 -16.07 -3.75 18.23
CA GLU A 112 -15.00 -3.33 19.16
C GLU A 112 -14.42 -4.51 19.97
N GLU A 113 -15.24 -5.50 20.36
CA GLU A 113 -14.76 -6.73 21.02
C GLU A 113 -13.76 -7.51 20.13
N GLN A 114 -14.07 -7.68 18.84
CA GLN A 114 -13.20 -8.35 17.88
C GLN A 114 -11.92 -7.54 17.64
N ALA A 115 -12.03 -6.22 17.49
CA ALA A 115 -10.89 -5.33 17.35
C ALA A 115 -9.98 -5.37 18.59
N ARG A 116 -10.56 -5.41 19.81
CA ARG A 116 -9.80 -5.55 21.06
C ARG A 116 -9.09 -6.88 21.15
N VAL A 117 -9.76 -8.00 20.85
CA VAL A 117 -9.12 -9.33 20.81
C VAL A 117 -7.94 -9.34 19.82
N LEU A 118 -8.11 -8.76 18.63
CA LEU A 118 -7.05 -8.62 17.63
C LEU A 118 -5.89 -7.70 18.06
N THR A 119 -6.14 -6.72 18.93
CA THR A 119 -5.15 -5.72 19.38
C THR A 119 -4.43 -6.13 20.67
N GLU A 120 -5.13 -6.77 21.60
CA GLU A 120 -4.67 -7.12 22.95
C GLU A 120 -4.08 -8.55 23.01
N GLN A 121 -4.24 -9.38 21.97
CA GLN A 121 -3.60 -10.69 21.91
C GLN A 121 -2.06 -10.61 21.85
N ALA A 122 -1.42 -11.47 22.66
CA ALA A 122 0.02 -11.58 22.79
C ALA A 122 0.71 -12.28 21.59
N SER A 123 0.03 -13.22 20.93
CA SER A 123 0.56 -14.01 19.82
C SER A 123 0.44 -13.28 18.48
N PHE A 124 1.39 -13.51 17.58
CA PHE A 124 1.32 -13.04 16.20
C PHE A 124 0.47 -13.97 15.32
N VAL A 125 -0.27 -13.39 14.38
CA VAL A 125 -1.30 -14.02 13.54
C VAL A 125 -1.13 -13.70 12.04
N GLY A 126 -2.09 -14.14 11.20
CA GLY A 126 -2.06 -13.96 9.74
C GLY A 126 -1.82 -12.53 9.27
N SER A 127 -2.69 -11.60 9.69
CA SER A 127 -2.67 -10.18 9.26
C SER A 127 -1.41 -9.44 9.68
N ASP A 128 -0.74 -9.86 10.75
CA ASP A 128 0.54 -9.27 11.16
C ASP A 128 1.62 -9.41 10.08
N THR A 129 1.55 -10.45 9.23
CA THR A 129 2.50 -10.63 8.11
C THR A 129 2.28 -9.59 7.03
N ASP A 130 1.03 -9.39 6.60
CA ASP A 130 0.64 -8.38 5.62
C ASP A 130 0.93 -6.97 6.15
N TYR A 131 0.61 -6.71 7.42
CA TYR A 131 0.93 -5.45 8.09
C TYR A 131 2.45 -5.19 8.17
N LEU A 132 3.27 -6.21 8.46
CA LEU A 132 4.74 -6.08 8.51
C LEU A 132 5.37 -5.95 7.12
N ARG A 133 4.83 -6.61 6.09
CA ARG A 133 5.17 -6.33 4.68
C ARG A 133 4.95 -4.87 4.35
N ASN A 134 3.79 -4.32 4.73
CA ASN A 134 3.45 -2.94 4.45
C ASN A 134 4.41 -1.99 5.19
N CYS A 135 4.65 -2.20 6.49
CA CYS A 135 5.60 -1.40 7.26
C CYS A 135 7.02 -1.44 6.68
N TYR A 136 7.49 -2.63 6.28
CA TYR A 136 8.79 -2.82 5.67
C TYR A 136 8.90 -2.10 4.32
N LEU A 137 7.92 -2.26 3.43
CA LEU A 137 7.93 -1.62 2.11
C LEU A 137 7.89 -0.09 2.22
N PHE A 138 7.00 0.48 3.03
CA PHE A 138 6.95 1.93 3.25
C PHE A 138 8.22 2.47 3.93
N ARG A 139 8.90 1.65 4.75
CA ARG A 139 10.20 2.00 5.32
C ARG A 139 11.29 2.05 4.26
N GLN A 140 11.37 1.03 3.40
CA GLN A 140 12.34 1.00 2.30
C GLN A 140 12.14 2.20 1.35
N ILE A 141 10.90 2.54 1.01
CA ILE A 141 10.60 3.73 0.20
C ILE A 141 11.07 5.01 0.92
N SER A 142 10.72 5.22 2.19
CA SER A 142 11.09 6.46 2.90
C SER A 142 12.61 6.63 3.12
N GLU A 143 13.37 5.53 3.18
CA GLU A 143 14.85 5.56 3.27
C GLU A 143 15.55 6.15 2.04
N TRP A 144 15.02 5.94 0.83
CA TRP A 144 15.65 6.45 -0.39
C TRP A 144 14.98 7.68 -1.00
N VAL A 145 13.70 7.92 -0.70
CA VAL A 145 12.96 9.07 -1.23
C VAL A 145 13.33 10.39 -0.54
N ASP A 146 13.67 10.37 0.75
CA ASP A 146 14.03 11.59 1.49
C ASP A 146 15.47 12.03 1.21
N ARG A 147 15.69 12.55 0.01
CA ARG A 147 16.95 13.11 -0.48
C ARG A 147 16.73 14.54 -0.95
N GLU A 148 17.74 15.39 -0.77
CA GLU A 148 17.69 16.81 -1.16
C GLU A 148 17.36 17.00 -2.65
N SER A 149 17.91 16.16 -3.53
CA SER A 149 17.61 16.14 -4.97
C SER A 149 16.13 15.86 -5.32
N GLY A 150 15.37 15.26 -4.39
CA GLY A 150 13.94 15.00 -4.55
C GLY A 150 13.05 16.22 -4.27
N GLU A 151 13.57 17.28 -3.63
CA GLU A 151 12.78 18.43 -3.19
C GLU A 151 12.12 19.19 -4.35
N ASP A 152 10.84 19.56 -4.22
CA ASP A 152 10.10 20.24 -5.28
C ASP A 152 10.61 21.68 -5.50
N PRO A 153 11.10 22.04 -6.71
CA PRO A 153 11.64 23.38 -6.97
C PRO A 153 10.68 24.54 -6.70
N LEU A 154 9.35 24.31 -6.73
CA LEU A 154 8.37 25.33 -6.35
C LEU A 154 8.42 25.74 -4.86
N LEU A 155 9.00 24.90 -3.99
CA LEU A 155 9.00 25.07 -2.54
C LEU A 155 10.37 25.41 -1.96
N THR A 156 11.49 25.11 -2.64
CA THR A 156 12.86 25.30 -2.12
C THR A 156 13.10 26.72 -1.58
N ASP A 157 12.73 27.77 -2.30
CA ASP A 157 12.93 29.17 -1.84
C ASP A 157 12.18 29.48 -0.53
N TRP A 158 11.02 28.83 -0.32
CA TRP A 158 10.20 28.97 0.89
C TRP A 158 10.69 28.10 2.04
N LEU A 159 11.14 26.86 1.76
CA LEU A 159 11.74 25.95 2.74
C LEU A 159 13.05 26.53 3.30
N ASN A 160 13.91 27.07 2.44
CA ASN A 160 15.11 27.81 2.87
C ASN A 160 14.72 29.03 3.73
N GLY A 161 13.57 29.66 3.44
CA GLY A 161 12.98 30.74 4.23
C GLY A 161 12.23 30.31 5.50
N ILE A 162 12.17 29.02 5.84
CA ILE A 162 11.51 28.49 7.05
C ILE A 162 12.51 28.03 8.13
N GLU A 163 13.77 27.81 7.77
CA GLU A 163 14.89 27.53 8.69
C GLU A 163 15.12 28.62 9.75
N SER A 164 14.71 29.86 9.47
CA SER A 164 14.75 30.97 10.43
C SER A 164 13.51 31.08 11.34
N LYS A 165 12.55 30.14 11.23
CA LYS A 165 11.22 30.22 11.86
C LYS A 165 10.84 28.99 12.68
N LEU A 166 11.30 27.80 12.29
CA LEU A 166 11.01 26.53 12.95
C LEU A 166 12.30 25.92 13.54
N PRO A 167 12.20 25.09 14.61
CA PRO A 167 13.28 24.22 15.06
C PRO A 167 13.84 23.33 13.93
N GLU A 168 15.12 22.98 14.01
CA GLU A 168 15.82 22.17 13.00
C GLU A 168 15.11 20.84 12.70
N ASP A 169 14.61 20.14 13.72
CA ASP A 169 13.89 18.87 13.54
C ASP A 169 12.50 19.05 12.93
N GLU A 170 11.84 20.18 13.17
CA GLU A 170 10.57 20.56 12.53
C GLU A 170 10.77 20.93 11.05
N VAL A 171 11.87 21.63 10.71
CA VAL A 171 12.25 21.88 9.31
C VAL A 171 12.53 20.57 8.58
N VAL A 172 13.30 19.67 9.19
CA VAL A 172 13.59 18.34 8.60
C VAL A 172 12.29 17.60 8.32
N LYS A 173 11.41 17.41 9.32
CA LYS A 173 10.10 16.76 9.15
C LYS A 173 9.27 17.39 8.03
N LEU A 174 9.26 18.71 7.90
CA LEU A 174 8.53 19.40 6.83
C LEU A 174 9.16 19.18 5.44
N ARG A 175 10.49 19.25 5.31
CA ARG A 175 11.18 18.93 4.04
C ARG A 175 10.96 17.46 3.63
N SER A 176 11.03 16.53 4.58
CA SER A 176 10.71 15.12 4.40
C SER A 176 9.26 14.94 3.92
N ALA A 177 8.27 15.54 4.59
CA ALA A 177 6.87 15.46 4.19
C ALA A 177 6.62 15.96 2.75
N VAL A 178 7.28 17.06 2.34
CA VAL A 178 7.23 17.57 0.96
C VAL A 178 7.74 16.55 -0.05
N ARG A 179 8.88 15.91 0.23
CA ARG A 179 9.50 14.90 -0.67
C ARG A 179 8.66 13.64 -0.77
N LEU A 180 8.12 13.15 0.35
CA LEU A 180 7.24 11.98 0.40
C LEU A 180 5.90 12.25 -0.33
N PHE A 181 5.37 13.48 -0.28
CA PHE A 181 4.18 13.87 -1.04
C PHE A 181 4.44 13.96 -2.56
N ASP A 182 5.50 14.68 -2.99
CA ASP A 182 5.87 14.77 -4.42
C ASP A 182 6.14 13.38 -5.01
N TRP A 183 6.83 12.51 -4.27
CA TRP A 183 7.02 11.13 -4.66
C TRP A 183 5.71 10.36 -4.80
N THR A 184 4.79 10.50 -3.84
CA THR A 184 3.47 9.84 -3.86
C THR A 184 2.69 10.24 -5.10
N VAL A 185 2.58 11.54 -5.40
CA VAL A 185 1.85 12.03 -6.58
C VAL A 185 2.49 11.57 -7.90
N ARG A 186 3.82 11.46 -7.95
CA ARG A 186 4.55 10.96 -9.12
C ARG A 186 4.44 9.45 -9.32
N ASN A 187 4.49 8.66 -8.24
CA ASN A 187 4.55 7.20 -8.30
C ASN A 187 3.19 6.51 -8.21
N VAL A 188 2.15 7.19 -7.71
CA VAL A 188 0.75 6.75 -7.71
C VAL A 188 -0.04 7.62 -8.68
N GLY A 189 -0.33 7.11 -9.87
CA GLY A 189 -1.22 7.77 -10.82
C GLY A 189 -2.61 7.98 -10.23
N TYR A 190 -3.26 9.10 -10.55
CA TYR A 190 -4.60 9.38 -10.03
C TYR A 190 -5.66 8.56 -10.76
N GLU A 191 -6.33 7.68 -10.03
CA GLU A 191 -7.51 6.96 -10.48
C GLU A 191 -8.78 7.78 -10.13
N PRO A 192 -9.71 8.00 -11.08
CA PRO A 192 -10.96 8.68 -10.79
C PRO A 192 -11.81 8.02 -9.69
N LEU A 193 -12.45 8.87 -8.88
CA LEU A 193 -13.29 8.43 -7.77
C LEU A 193 -14.50 7.62 -8.26
N GLN A 194 -15.17 8.08 -9.32
CA GLN A 194 -16.30 7.41 -9.94
C GLN A 194 -15.85 6.14 -10.68
N PRO A 195 -16.49 4.98 -10.46
CA PRO A 195 -16.16 3.77 -11.20
C PRO A 195 -16.19 3.99 -12.71
N GLU A 196 -17.25 4.58 -13.28
CA GLU A 196 -17.45 4.68 -14.73
C GLU A 196 -16.42 5.52 -15.52
N THR A 197 -15.46 6.16 -14.85
CA THR A 197 -14.32 6.86 -15.45
C THR A 197 -12.98 6.20 -15.17
N SER A 198 -12.97 4.97 -14.63
CA SER A 198 -11.76 4.19 -14.31
C SER A 198 -10.78 4.08 -15.49
N LEU A 199 -9.48 4.14 -15.18
CA LEU A 199 -8.41 3.94 -16.16
C LEU A 199 -8.12 2.46 -16.41
N LEU A 200 -8.65 1.58 -15.56
CA LEU A 200 -8.62 0.13 -15.75
C LEU A 200 -9.82 -0.30 -16.61
N PRO A 201 -9.67 -1.31 -17.47
CA PRO A 201 -10.81 -1.83 -18.22
C PRO A 201 -11.85 -2.37 -17.23
N HIS A 202 -13.09 -1.88 -17.32
CA HIS A 202 -14.20 -2.47 -16.57
C HIS A 202 -14.42 -3.94 -16.94
N PRO A 203 -14.99 -4.76 -16.03
CA PRO A 203 -15.59 -6.00 -16.48
C PRO A 203 -16.66 -5.62 -17.52
N PRO A 204 -16.69 -6.27 -18.69
CA PRO A 204 -17.81 -6.08 -19.60
C PRO A 204 -19.04 -6.73 -18.96
N PHE A 205 -19.77 -5.97 -18.14
CA PHE A 205 -21.10 -6.32 -17.65
C PHE A 205 -22.04 -6.36 -18.86
N PRO A 206 -22.36 -7.53 -19.44
CA PRO A 206 -23.31 -7.59 -20.54
C PRO A 206 -24.71 -7.45 -19.93
N ASN A 207 -25.74 -7.27 -20.76
CA ASN A 207 -27.13 -7.30 -20.31
C ASN A 207 -27.44 -8.64 -19.59
N GLY A 208 -27.32 -8.66 -18.26
CA GLY A 208 -27.51 -9.85 -17.42
C GLY A 208 -26.47 -10.11 -16.32
N MET A 209 -25.29 -9.44 -16.29
CA MET A 209 -24.37 -9.58 -15.15
C MET A 209 -24.78 -8.63 -14.01
N SER A 210 -24.88 -9.15 -12.79
CA SER A 210 -25.10 -8.36 -11.58
C SER A 210 -23.78 -7.83 -11.02
N ILE A 211 -23.71 -6.52 -10.76
CA ILE A 211 -22.66 -5.94 -9.91
C ILE A 211 -22.68 -6.67 -8.55
N PRO A 212 -21.53 -7.11 -8.00
CA PRO A 212 -21.50 -7.78 -6.70
C PRO A 212 -22.04 -6.87 -5.59
N GLN A 213 -22.84 -7.44 -4.70
CA GLN A 213 -23.24 -6.76 -3.46
C GLN A 213 -22.17 -6.98 -2.40
N PHE A 214 -21.65 -5.88 -1.85
CA PHE A 214 -20.71 -5.86 -0.74
C PHE A 214 -21.42 -5.53 0.58
N SER A 215 -20.80 -5.87 1.70
CA SER A 215 -21.29 -5.46 3.02
C SER A 215 -20.95 -4.00 3.33
N LEU A 216 -21.39 -3.53 4.51
CA LEU A 216 -21.04 -2.21 5.07
C LEU A 216 -21.43 -0.97 4.23
N GLY A 217 -22.21 -1.15 3.16
CA GLY A 217 -22.56 -0.08 2.22
C GLY A 217 -21.47 0.22 1.19
N MET A 218 -20.47 -0.66 1.04
CA MET A 218 -19.42 -0.50 0.03
C MET A 218 -19.96 -0.65 -1.40
N GLU A 219 -19.42 0.14 -2.31
CA GLU A 219 -19.73 0.11 -3.74
C GLU A 219 -18.64 -0.64 -4.52
N PHE A 220 -18.99 -1.23 -5.67
CA PHE A 220 -18.01 -1.87 -6.54
C PHE A 220 -17.05 -0.82 -7.11
N GLN A 221 -15.75 -1.00 -6.87
CA GLN A 221 -14.69 -0.01 -7.15
C GLN A 221 -14.85 1.33 -6.39
N GLY A 222 -15.55 1.32 -5.24
CA GLY A 222 -15.76 2.52 -4.43
C GLY A 222 -14.48 3.18 -3.90
N PRO A 223 -14.53 4.49 -3.57
CA PRO A 223 -13.34 5.29 -3.28
C PRO A 223 -12.63 4.89 -1.98
N GLY A 224 -11.30 4.96 -1.98
CA GLY A 224 -10.44 4.56 -0.88
C GLY A 224 -10.23 3.05 -0.76
N TYR A 225 -11.32 2.26 -0.72
CA TYR A 225 -11.27 0.84 -0.40
C TYR A 225 -11.18 -0.11 -1.61
N ARG A 226 -11.20 0.37 -2.87
CA ARG A 226 -11.04 -0.48 -4.08
C ARG A 226 -9.74 -1.29 -4.13
N GLN A 227 -8.73 -0.88 -3.37
CA GLN A 227 -7.40 -1.48 -3.16
C GLN A 227 -6.87 -1.03 -1.77
N THR A 228 -5.95 -1.76 -1.18
CA THR A 228 -5.21 -1.36 0.03
C THR A 228 -4.09 -0.34 -0.26
N ASP A 229 -3.53 0.28 0.80
CA ASP A 229 -2.31 1.11 0.71
C ASP A 229 -1.15 0.39 0.01
N TYR A 230 -1.03 -0.93 0.25
CA TYR A 230 0.02 -1.77 -0.35
C TYR A 230 -0.20 -1.95 -1.86
N GLU A 231 -1.40 -2.38 -2.27
CA GLU A 231 -1.75 -2.57 -3.68
C GLU A 231 -1.64 -1.24 -4.45
N THR A 232 -2.05 -0.13 -3.82
CA THR A 232 -1.92 1.23 -4.37
C THR A 232 -0.47 1.58 -4.72
N VAL A 233 0.48 1.37 -3.80
CA VAL A 233 1.90 1.67 -4.07
C VAL A 233 2.55 0.62 -4.97
N TRP A 234 2.11 -0.64 -4.88
CA TRP A 234 2.57 -1.75 -5.72
C TRP A 234 2.23 -1.50 -7.20
N HIS A 235 0.96 -1.25 -7.51
CA HIS A 235 0.46 -0.95 -8.85
C HIS A 235 0.80 0.47 -9.33
N GLY A 236 1.04 1.40 -8.40
CA GLY A 236 1.33 2.80 -8.73
C GLY A 236 0.13 3.51 -9.37
N LEU A 237 -1.07 3.17 -8.92
CA LEU A 237 -2.35 3.72 -9.37
C LEU A 237 -3.36 3.67 -8.21
N GLY A 238 -4.07 4.76 -7.97
CA GLY A 238 -5.11 4.83 -6.95
C GLY A 238 -5.76 6.21 -6.82
N ASP A 239 -6.91 6.25 -6.16
CA ASP A 239 -7.71 7.47 -5.99
C ASP A 239 -7.16 8.43 -4.91
N SER A 240 -7.86 9.53 -4.64
CA SER A 240 -7.40 10.56 -3.72
C SER A 240 -7.27 10.07 -2.29
N GLN A 241 -8.15 9.17 -1.85
CA GLN A 241 -8.05 8.55 -0.52
C GLN A 241 -6.91 7.52 -0.49
N GLN A 242 -6.72 6.74 -1.55
CA GLN A 242 -5.60 5.79 -1.64
C GLN A 242 -4.22 6.48 -1.66
N ARG A 243 -4.12 7.64 -2.32
CA ARG A 243 -2.94 8.51 -2.25
C ARG A 243 -2.73 9.11 -0.86
N ALA A 244 -3.81 9.51 -0.17
CA ALA A 244 -3.76 9.93 1.22
C ALA A 244 -3.23 8.81 2.15
N GLY A 245 -3.66 7.57 1.88
CA GLY A 245 -3.19 6.35 2.52
C GLY A 245 -1.67 6.19 2.38
N VAL A 246 -1.19 6.05 1.14
CA VAL A 246 0.25 5.95 0.82
C VAL A 246 1.08 7.08 1.45
N PHE A 247 0.64 8.34 1.34
CA PHE A 247 1.37 9.47 1.91
C PHE A 247 1.44 9.42 3.45
N THR A 248 0.34 9.10 4.13
CA THR A 248 0.33 8.96 5.59
C THR A 248 1.16 7.77 6.08
N GLN A 249 1.19 6.65 5.35
CA GLN A 249 2.09 5.52 5.65
C GLN A 249 3.57 5.89 5.53
N LEU A 250 3.95 6.66 4.50
CA LEU A 250 5.32 7.13 4.32
C LEU A 250 5.74 8.10 5.43
N CYS A 251 4.91 9.08 5.76
CA CYS A 251 5.12 9.99 6.88
C CYS A 251 5.26 9.22 8.22
N ARG A 252 4.43 8.20 8.45
CA ARG A 252 4.51 7.31 9.61
C ARG A 252 5.88 6.63 9.74
N GLN A 253 6.44 6.12 8.65
CA GLN A 253 7.79 5.52 8.65
C GLN A 253 8.91 6.55 8.84
N ALA A 254 8.70 7.80 8.41
CA ALA A 254 9.58 8.93 8.71
C ALA A 254 9.39 9.52 10.13
N SER A 255 8.49 8.96 10.95
CA SER A 255 8.10 9.49 12.27
C SER A 255 7.52 10.92 12.24
N ILE A 256 6.78 11.23 11.17
CA ILE A 256 6.08 12.50 10.95
C ILE A 256 4.57 12.28 11.23
N PRO A 257 3.96 13.03 12.16
CA PRO A 257 2.52 12.96 12.41
C PRO A 257 1.71 13.48 11.21
N ALA A 258 1.01 12.58 10.50
CA ALA A 258 0.18 12.88 9.34
C ALA A 258 -1.16 12.13 9.41
N PHE A 259 -2.23 12.80 9.01
CA PHE A 259 -3.61 12.30 9.16
C PHE A 259 -4.54 12.92 8.11
N VAL A 260 -5.60 12.19 7.74
CA VAL A 260 -6.61 12.69 6.80
C VAL A 260 -7.53 13.66 7.53
N LEU A 261 -7.75 14.83 6.95
CA LEU A 261 -8.72 15.82 7.42
C LEU A 261 -10.06 15.55 6.73
N ALA A 262 -11.11 15.45 7.53
CA ALA A 262 -12.49 15.33 7.07
C ALA A 262 -13.36 16.50 7.54
N THR A 263 -14.29 16.93 6.70
CA THR A 263 -15.44 17.75 7.13
C THR A 263 -16.51 16.83 7.72
N GLN A 264 -17.44 17.37 8.51
CA GLN A 264 -18.59 16.63 9.02
C GLN A 264 -19.91 17.26 8.52
N SER A 265 -20.78 16.42 7.98
CA SER A 265 -22.15 16.80 7.59
C SER A 265 -23.02 17.07 8.82
N GLU A 266 -23.67 18.24 8.86
CA GLU A 266 -24.62 18.62 9.92
C GLU A 266 -25.93 17.79 9.90
N GLN A 267 -26.23 17.07 8.82
CA GLN A 267 -27.51 16.39 8.62
C GLN A 267 -27.54 14.97 9.20
N ASP A 268 -26.45 14.24 9.04
CA ASP A 268 -26.32 12.80 9.34
C ASP A 268 -25.02 12.46 10.09
N GLY A 269 -24.10 13.40 10.25
CA GLY A 269 -22.80 13.19 10.89
C GLY A 269 -21.76 12.50 10.01
N THR A 270 -22.04 12.25 8.72
CA THR A 270 -21.12 11.65 7.75
C THR A 270 -19.82 12.46 7.64
N LEU A 271 -18.69 11.77 7.52
CA LEU A 271 -17.37 12.38 7.42
C LEU A 271 -16.84 12.30 5.98
N THR A 272 -16.46 13.44 5.42
CA THR A 272 -15.96 13.54 4.04
C THR A 272 -14.49 13.98 4.06
N PRO A 273 -13.53 13.09 3.73
CA PRO A 273 -12.13 13.46 3.50
C PRO A 273 -11.96 14.59 2.48
N TRP A 274 -11.02 15.51 2.71
CA TRP A 274 -10.75 16.63 1.79
C TRP A 274 -9.26 17.02 1.63
N SER A 275 -8.38 16.59 2.54
CA SER A 275 -6.94 16.91 2.54
C SER A 275 -6.19 15.97 3.50
N VAL A 276 -4.87 15.88 3.39
CA VAL A 276 -3.98 15.37 4.45
C VAL A 276 -3.36 16.53 5.20
N GLY A 277 -3.55 16.52 6.52
CA GLY A 277 -2.83 17.39 7.46
C GLY A 277 -1.53 16.74 7.92
N VAL A 278 -0.45 17.52 7.95
CA VAL A 278 0.84 17.12 8.55
C VAL A 278 1.16 18.08 9.69
N LEU A 279 1.23 17.56 10.92
CA LEU A 279 1.49 18.37 12.11
C LEU A 279 3.01 18.57 12.28
N ILE A 280 3.43 19.83 12.18
CA ILE A 280 4.81 20.29 12.41
C ILE A 280 4.75 21.36 13.51
N GLY A 281 5.36 21.07 14.66
CA GLY A 281 5.29 21.93 15.84
C GLY A 281 3.87 22.04 16.40
N LYS A 282 3.16 23.10 15.98
CA LYS A 282 1.74 23.35 16.33
C LYS A 282 0.85 23.63 15.13
N ASP A 283 1.42 23.66 13.93
CA ASP A 283 0.72 23.95 12.69
C ASP A 283 0.50 22.69 11.87
N VAL A 284 -0.71 22.56 11.31
CA VAL A 284 -1.07 21.45 10.43
C VAL A 284 -0.97 21.93 8.99
N TYR A 285 0.08 21.53 8.30
CA TYR A 285 0.35 21.86 6.90
C TYR A 285 -0.52 21.02 5.97
N LEU A 286 -1.09 21.65 4.94
CA LEU A 286 -2.17 21.07 4.12
C LEU A 286 -1.67 20.54 2.77
N PHE A 287 -1.86 19.25 2.55
CA PHE A 287 -1.57 18.55 1.31
C PHE A 287 -2.87 18.04 0.69
N GLU A 288 -3.01 18.08 -0.63
CA GLU A 288 -4.25 17.71 -1.31
C GLU A 288 -3.98 16.58 -2.35
N PRO A 289 -4.23 15.31 -1.98
CA PRO A 289 -3.98 14.15 -2.83
C PRO A 289 -4.81 14.06 -4.12
N GLU A 290 -6.02 14.63 -4.19
CA GLU A 290 -6.86 14.58 -5.38
C GLU A 290 -6.29 15.47 -6.49
N LEU A 291 -6.05 16.73 -6.16
CA LEU A 291 -5.35 17.69 -6.99
C LEU A 291 -3.84 17.39 -7.11
N GLY A 292 -3.31 16.41 -6.37
CA GLY A 292 -1.89 16.06 -6.41
C GLY A 292 -0.96 17.24 -6.11
N CYS A 293 -1.38 18.15 -5.22
CA CYS A 293 -0.64 19.37 -4.91
C CYS A 293 -0.76 19.75 -3.42
N TYR A 294 0.21 20.49 -2.90
CA TYR A 294 0.06 21.18 -1.62
C TYR A 294 -0.95 22.33 -1.74
N VAL A 295 -1.65 22.67 -0.66
CA VAL A 295 -2.56 23.84 -0.65
C VAL A 295 -1.70 25.12 -0.63
N PRO A 296 -1.81 26.05 -1.58
CA PRO A 296 -0.91 27.21 -1.63
C PRO A 296 -1.15 28.24 -0.52
N GLY A 297 -0.10 28.50 0.27
CA GLY A 297 -0.09 29.47 1.37
C GLY A 297 -0.45 30.91 0.96
N PRO A 298 -0.65 31.85 1.92
CA PRO A 298 -0.92 33.25 1.65
C PRO A 298 -0.03 33.85 0.56
N GLY A 299 -0.65 34.55 -0.39
CA GLY A 299 0.06 35.07 -1.57
C GLY A 299 0.51 34.00 -2.57
N GLN A 300 0.09 32.74 -2.44
CA GLN A 300 0.57 31.57 -3.20
C GLN A 300 2.08 31.30 -3.01
N VAL A 301 2.58 31.50 -1.80
CA VAL A 301 3.97 31.18 -1.41
C VAL A 301 3.93 30.07 -0.38
N GLY A 302 4.66 28.98 -0.64
CA GLY A 302 4.73 27.85 0.28
C GLY A 302 3.42 27.08 0.45
N ILE A 303 3.37 26.28 1.52
CA ILE A 303 2.24 25.43 1.91
C ILE A 303 1.40 26.15 2.96
N ALA A 304 0.08 26.13 2.80
CA ALA A 304 -0.87 26.70 3.75
C ALA A 304 -1.01 25.81 4.99
N THR A 305 -1.28 26.42 6.15
CA THR A 305 -1.71 25.69 7.35
C THR A 305 -3.23 25.68 7.52
N LEU A 306 -3.75 24.73 8.30
CA LEU A 306 -5.17 24.67 8.68
C LEU A 306 -5.63 25.97 9.36
N SER A 307 -4.75 26.60 10.14
CA SER A 307 -5.00 27.91 10.76
C SER A 307 -5.23 29.00 9.72
N GLU A 308 -4.43 29.01 8.65
CA GLU A 308 -4.58 29.95 7.53
C GLU A 308 -5.82 29.66 6.69
N ALA A 309 -6.12 28.40 6.36
CA ALA A 309 -7.33 28.02 5.62
C ALA A 309 -8.62 28.39 6.38
N ARG A 310 -8.62 28.24 7.71
CA ARG A 310 -9.70 28.68 8.60
C ARG A 310 -9.78 30.20 8.73
N SER A 311 -8.71 30.94 8.46
CA SER A 311 -8.64 32.40 8.61
C SER A 311 -8.95 33.14 7.30
N ASP A 312 -8.35 32.74 6.18
CA ASP A 312 -8.41 33.41 4.88
C ASP A 312 -9.18 32.58 3.84
N ALA A 313 -10.39 33.03 3.48
CA ALA A 313 -11.24 32.40 2.47
C ALA A 313 -10.70 32.48 1.03
N SER A 314 -9.52 33.06 0.82
CA SER A 314 -8.78 32.99 -0.44
C SER A 314 -7.72 31.88 -0.46
N VAL A 315 -7.41 31.20 0.66
CA VAL A 315 -6.54 30.01 0.69
C VAL A 315 -7.14 28.89 -0.15
N LEU A 316 -8.28 28.34 0.28
CA LEU A 316 -8.92 27.22 -0.43
C LEU A 316 -9.42 27.64 -1.83
N ARG A 317 -9.85 28.90 -1.99
CA ARG A 317 -10.26 29.47 -3.29
C ARG A 317 -9.12 29.53 -4.32
N ARG A 318 -7.85 29.40 -3.92
CA ARG A 318 -6.74 29.25 -4.88
C ARG A 318 -6.78 27.90 -5.59
N LEU A 319 -7.47 26.89 -5.05
CA LEU A 319 -7.63 25.56 -5.67
C LEU A 319 -8.68 25.56 -6.80
N ASN A 320 -9.52 26.59 -6.91
CA ASN A 320 -10.38 26.79 -8.07
C ASN A 320 -9.56 27.10 -9.33
N VAL A 321 -10.02 26.58 -10.46
CA VAL A 321 -9.56 26.88 -11.82
C VAL A 321 -10.69 27.61 -12.54
N VAL A 322 -10.54 28.93 -12.73
CA VAL A 322 -11.62 29.81 -13.22
C VAL A 322 -12.24 29.27 -14.52
N SER A 323 -13.57 29.18 -14.55
CA SER A 323 -14.37 28.66 -15.67
C SER A 323 -14.11 27.19 -16.04
N TYR A 324 -13.50 26.41 -15.15
CA TYR A 324 -13.22 24.98 -15.36
C TYR A 324 -13.57 24.12 -14.14
N PHE A 325 -13.16 24.53 -12.93
CA PHE A 325 -13.35 23.78 -11.69
C PHE A 325 -13.47 24.70 -10.47
N ASP A 326 -14.50 24.48 -9.66
CA ASP A 326 -14.63 25.09 -8.34
C ASP A 326 -14.34 24.03 -7.26
N TYR A 327 -13.38 24.31 -6.37
CA TYR A 327 -12.98 23.36 -5.33
C TYR A 327 -14.11 23.23 -4.29
N PRO A 328 -14.55 22.00 -3.92
CA PRO A 328 -15.80 21.78 -3.20
C PRO A 328 -15.75 22.17 -1.71
N VAL A 329 -14.57 22.43 -1.15
CA VAL A 329 -14.40 22.75 0.28
C VAL A 329 -13.97 24.19 0.48
N SER A 330 -14.70 24.91 1.35
CA SER A 330 -14.53 26.34 1.60
C SER A 330 -14.14 26.63 3.06
N LYS A 331 -13.91 27.91 3.38
CA LYS A 331 -13.49 28.35 4.72
C LYS A 331 -14.48 27.93 5.82
N SER A 332 -15.80 27.92 5.56
CA SER A 332 -16.79 27.53 6.59
C SER A 332 -16.64 26.07 7.00
N ASP A 333 -16.30 25.22 6.04
CA ASP A 333 -16.46 23.78 6.14
C ASP A 333 -15.24 23.17 6.87
N VAL A 334 -14.09 23.84 6.79
CA VAL A 334 -12.86 23.53 7.53
C VAL A 334 -12.77 24.19 8.91
N GLN A 335 -13.82 24.90 9.39
CA GLN A 335 -13.76 25.55 10.72
C GLN A 335 -13.58 24.55 11.86
N GLN A 336 -14.09 23.33 11.69
CA GLN A 336 -14.04 22.22 12.64
C GLN A 336 -13.87 20.91 11.85
N SER A 337 -12.63 20.50 11.61
CA SER A 337 -12.32 19.24 10.91
C SER A 337 -12.12 18.08 11.90
N ILE A 338 -12.44 16.88 11.46
CA ILE A 338 -12.09 15.64 12.17
C ILE A 338 -10.77 15.10 11.60
N ALA A 339 -9.87 14.69 12.49
CA ALA A 339 -8.63 14.00 12.11
C ALA A 339 -8.86 12.48 12.06
N LEU A 340 -8.55 11.86 10.92
CA LEU A 340 -8.66 10.43 10.69
C LEU A 340 -7.26 9.82 10.57
N LEU A 341 -6.90 8.96 11.52
CA LEU A 341 -5.60 8.30 11.59
C LEU A 341 -5.59 7.04 10.70
N ASN A 342 -4.66 6.97 9.73
CA ASN A 342 -4.44 5.76 8.91
C ASN A 342 -3.74 4.67 9.75
N VAL A 343 -4.54 3.87 10.46
CA VAL A 343 -4.13 2.99 11.55
C VAL A 343 -5.05 1.75 11.61
N THR A 344 -4.52 0.57 11.28
CA THR A 344 -5.23 -0.71 11.46
C THR A 344 -5.13 -1.21 12.92
N PRO A 345 -5.94 -2.20 13.35
CA PRO A 345 -5.83 -2.80 14.70
C PRO A 345 -4.44 -3.38 15.03
N GLU A 346 -3.72 -3.92 14.04
CA GLU A 346 -2.33 -4.38 14.19
C GLU A 346 -1.41 -3.24 14.63
N ALA A 347 -1.58 -2.05 14.05
CA ALA A 347 -0.74 -0.88 14.30
C ALA A 347 -0.83 -0.35 15.75
N VAL A 348 -1.98 -0.56 16.41
CA VAL A 348 -2.18 -0.21 17.83
C VAL A 348 -2.01 -1.40 18.78
N SER A 349 -1.53 -2.55 18.28
CA SER A 349 -1.39 -3.77 19.09
C SER A 349 -0.16 -3.77 19.99
N LEU A 350 -0.31 -4.36 21.18
CA LEU A 350 0.76 -4.45 22.17
C LEU A 350 1.93 -5.31 21.66
N ARG A 351 1.66 -6.30 20.80
CA ARG A 351 2.70 -7.13 20.16
C ARG A 351 3.51 -6.34 19.13
N MET A 352 2.91 -5.38 18.43
CA MET A 352 3.67 -4.47 17.54
C MET A 352 4.45 -3.42 18.32
N LYS A 353 3.96 -2.95 19.49
CA LYS A 353 4.73 -2.12 20.44
C LYS A 353 5.96 -2.87 20.95
N GLN A 354 5.77 -4.12 21.36
CA GLN A 354 6.86 -4.99 21.79
C GLN A 354 7.84 -5.27 20.63
N LEU A 355 7.35 -5.52 19.42
CA LEU A 355 8.18 -5.76 18.24
C LEU A 355 9.07 -4.56 17.90
N GLU A 356 8.51 -3.35 17.82
CA GLU A 356 9.27 -2.15 17.47
C GLU A 356 10.48 -1.94 18.40
N SER A 357 10.31 -2.17 19.70
CA SER A 357 11.39 -2.05 20.69
C SER A 357 12.55 -3.05 20.48
N GLY A 358 12.31 -4.15 19.77
CA GLY A 358 13.32 -5.15 19.40
C GLY A 358 14.02 -4.89 18.06
N LEU A 359 13.47 -4.02 17.22
CA LEU A 359 14.01 -3.74 15.89
C LEU A 359 15.23 -2.80 15.99
N THR A 360 16.38 -3.27 15.51
CA THR A 360 17.67 -2.59 15.65
C THR A 360 18.48 -2.63 14.34
N GLY A 361 19.43 -1.69 14.20
CA GLY A 361 20.20 -1.54 12.97
C GLY A 361 19.32 -1.29 11.74
N THR A 362 19.63 -1.98 10.65
CA THR A 362 18.89 -1.97 9.37
C THR A 362 17.46 -2.52 9.46
N ARG A 363 17.08 -3.15 10.58
CA ARG A 363 15.74 -3.73 10.77
C ARG A 363 14.74 -2.72 11.33
N ARG A 364 15.16 -1.49 11.62
CA ARG A 364 14.31 -0.42 12.17
C ARG A 364 13.27 0.06 11.16
N MET A 365 12.03 -0.26 11.45
CA MET A 365 10.81 0.28 10.84
C MET A 365 9.81 0.59 11.95
N LYS A 366 8.87 1.50 11.68
CA LYS A 366 7.74 1.75 12.57
C LYS A 366 6.71 0.64 12.42
N THR A 367 6.39 -0.03 13.53
CA THR A 367 5.34 -1.06 13.59
C THR A 367 4.24 -0.69 14.58
N PHE A 368 4.47 0.24 15.50
CA PHE A 368 3.46 0.67 16.48
C PHE A 368 3.06 2.14 16.31
N VAL A 369 1.83 2.46 16.69
CA VAL A 369 1.29 3.82 16.78
C VAL A 369 0.67 4.02 18.17
N ASP A 370 1.24 4.95 18.94
CA ASP A 370 0.64 5.39 20.20
C ASP A 370 -0.52 6.35 19.91
N ALA A 371 -1.66 5.76 19.50
CA ALA A 371 -2.79 6.51 18.95
C ALA A 371 -3.48 7.41 19.99
N ASP A 372 -3.41 7.07 21.29
CA ASP A 372 -3.94 7.92 22.35
C ASP A 372 -3.04 9.16 22.59
N THR A 373 -1.70 9.00 22.60
CA THR A 373 -0.76 10.14 22.66
C THR A 373 -0.91 11.06 21.43
N LEU A 374 -0.89 10.46 20.23
CA LEU A 374 -1.04 11.17 18.96
C LEU A 374 -2.37 11.91 18.88
N ALA A 375 -3.45 11.35 19.42
CA ALA A 375 -4.73 12.03 19.49
C ALA A 375 -4.70 13.26 20.40
N VAL A 376 -4.03 13.21 21.55
CA VAL A 376 -3.86 14.37 22.45
C VAL A 376 -3.05 15.49 21.77
N GLU A 377 -2.03 15.15 20.98
CA GLU A 377 -1.23 16.14 20.23
C GLU A 377 -2.05 16.81 19.11
N ILE A 378 -2.89 16.05 18.39
CA ILE A 378 -3.70 16.56 17.28
C ILE A 378 -4.94 17.34 17.77
N ASP A 379 -5.63 16.86 18.81
CA ASP A 379 -6.83 17.51 19.38
C ASP A 379 -6.51 18.88 20.00
N ALA A 380 -5.24 19.10 20.39
CA ALA A 380 -4.74 20.40 20.84
C ALA A 380 -4.62 21.47 19.73
N VAL A 381 -4.76 21.10 18.44
CA VAL A 381 -4.65 22.04 17.31
C VAL A 381 -5.97 22.80 17.10
N PRO A 382 -5.98 24.14 17.15
CA PRO A 382 -7.20 24.92 16.94
C PRO A 382 -7.83 24.71 15.56
N GLY A 383 -8.97 24.01 15.53
CA GLY A 383 -9.69 23.66 14.30
C GLY A 383 -9.84 22.17 14.06
N ILE A 384 -9.19 21.34 14.87
CA ILE A 384 -9.60 19.95 15.06
C ILE A 384 -10.76 19.92 16.07
N ALA A 385 -11.77 19.12 15.78
CA ALA A 385 -12.94 18.90 16.65
C ALA A 385 -13.02 17.45 17.18
N GLY A 386 -12.01 16.63 16.89
CA GLY A 386 -11.85 15.28 17.40
C GLY A 386 -10.94 14.44 16.51
N VAL A 387 -10.42 13.36 17.10
CA VAL A 387 -9.54 12.38 16.43
C VAL A 387 -10.22 11.01 16.41
N ARG A 388 -10.13 10.29 15.29
CA ARG A 388 -10.67 8.94 15.07
C ARG A 388 -9.64 8.07 14.36
N LEU A 389 -9.77 6.75 14.45
CA LEU A 389 -9.14 5.87 13.46
C LEU A 389 -9.93 6.00 12.15
N TRP A 390 -9.23 5.94 11.03
CA TRP A 390 -9.84 5.87 9.71
C TRP A 390 -10.34 4.45 9.46
N ASP A 391 -11.54 4.33 8.89
CA ASP A 391 -12.20 3.07 8.54
C ASP A 391 -11.76 2.51 7.18
N VAL A 392 -11.45 3.38 6.22
CA VAL A 392 -11.04 3.00 4.84
C VAL A 392 -9.95 1.93 4.76
N PRO A 393 -8.87 1.94 5.58
CA PRO A 393 -7.88 0.86 5.56
C PRO A 393 -8.46 -0.52 5.90
N VAL A 394 -9.44 -0.58 6.81
CA VAL A 394 -10.13 -1.82 7.20
C VAL A 394 -11.20 -2.20 6.17
N LEU A 395 -11.90 -1.20 5.61
CA LEU A 395 -12.84 -1.41 4.48
C LEU A 395 -12.11 -2.01 3.26
N ALA A 396 -10.87 -1.61 2.97
CA ALA A 396 -10.08 -2.18 1.88
C ALA A 396 -9.82 -3.68 2.06
N GLU A 397 -9.51 -4.13 3.28
CA GLU A 397 -9.33 -5.55 3.59
C GLU A 397 -10.65 -6.35 3.45
N VAL A 398 -11.78 -5.79 3.90
CA VAL A 398 -13.10 -6.41 3.74
C VAL A 398 -13.49 -6.47 2.25
N TYR A 399 -13.29 -5.37 1.51
CA TYR A 399 -13.57 -5.28 0.08
C TYR A 399 -12.76 -6.31 -0.72
N ALA A 400 -11.45 -6.43 -0.47
CA ALA A 400 -10.59 -7.42 -1.11
C ALA A 400 -11.03 -8.86 -0.80
N ALA A 401 -11.40 -9.14 0.46
CA ALA A 401 -11.91 -10.45 0.88
C ALA A 401 -13.26 -10.80 0.22
N GLU A 402 -14.20 -9.85 0.14
CA GLU A 402 -15.51 -10.04 -0.48
C GLU A 402 -15.43 -10.13 -2.01
N LEU A 403 -14.62 -9.30 -2.67
CA LEU A 403 -14.37 -9.37 -4.11
C LEU A 403 -13.78 -10.74 -4.48
N LYS A 404 -12.83 -11.25 -3.70
CA LYS A 404 -12.24 -12.59 -3.87
C LYS A 404 -13.27 -13.71 -3.66
N ALA A 405 -14.18 -13.56 -2.68
CA ALA A 405 -15.25 -14.51 -2.41
C ALA A 405 -16.38 -14.47 -3.46
N ALA A 406 -16.64 -13.32 -4.08
CA ALA A 406 -17.56 -13.15 -5.20
C ALA A 406 -16.95 -13.68 -6.50
N ALA A 407 -15.71 -13.34 -6.81
CA ALA A 407 -14.98 -13.83 -7.98
C ALA A 407 -14.94 -15.37 -8.00
N GLY A 408 -14.69 -16.02 -6.87
CA GLY A 408 -14.75 -17.49 -6.74
C GLY A 408 -16.11 -18.14 -7.07
N ARG A 409 -17.15 -17.36 -7.40
CA ARG A 409 -18.49 -17.82 -7.81
C ARG A 409 -18.86 -17.37 -9.23
N ASP A 410 -18.17 -16.37 -9.79
CA ASP A 410 -18.43 -15.79 -11.11
C ASP A 410 -17.15 -15.85 -11.98
N PRO A 411 -17.13 -16.66 -13.06
CA PRO A 411 -15.97 -16.79 -13.94
C PRO A 411 -15.55 -15.52 -14.66
N LEU A 412 -16.49 -14.61 -14.97
CA LEU A 412 -16.20 -13.35 -15.66
C LEU A 412 -15.63 -12.32 -14.67
N LEU A 413 -16.14 -12.28 -13.44
CA LEU A 413 -15.56 -11.48 -12.36
C LEU A 413 -14.17 -12.01 -11.97
N THR A 414 -13.96 -13.34 -11.96
CA THR A 414 -12.61 -13.95 -11.82
C THR A 414 -11.68 -13.55 -12.95
N PHE A 415 -12.15 -13.56 -14.19
CA PHE A 415 -11.34 -13.14 -15.33
C PHE A 415 -10.94 -11.67 -15.20
N TRP A 416 -11.92 -10.79 -14.94
CA TRP A 416 -11.68 -9.36 -14.80
C TRP A 416 -10.71 -9.04 -13.64
N SER A 417 -11.02 -9.48 -12.42
CA SER A 417 -10.24 -9.08 -11.24
C SER A 417 -8.80 -9.59 -11.27
N ARG A 418 -8.53 -10.67 -12.01
CA ARG A 418 -7.17 -11.12 -12.33
C ARG A 418 -6.55 -10.33 -13.48
N ALA A 419 -7.26 -10.11 -14.58
CA ALA A 419 -6.72 -9.49 -15.78
C ALA A 419 -6.22 -8.06 -15.56
N SER A 420 -6.79 -7.31 -14.60
CA SER A 420 -6.32 -5.97 -14.25
C SER A 420 -4.88 -5.93 -13.74
N TRP A 421 -4.42 -6.97 -13.02
CA TRP A 421 -3.10 -6.97 -12.34
C TRP A 421 -2.25 -8.24 -12.57
N SER A 422 -2.72 -9.17 -13.40
CA SER A 422 -2.02 -10.42 -13.76
C SER A 422 -0.58 -10.23 -14.25
N ILE A 423 -0.27 -9.09 -14.88
CA ILE A 423 1.09 -8.74 -15.29
C ILE A 423 2.11 -8.69 -14.13
N ILE A 424 1.66 -8.60 -12.88
CA ILE A 424 2.51 -8.46 -11.69
C ILE A 424 2.08 -9.38 -10.53
N GLU A 425 0.83 -9.85 -10.50
CA GLU A 425 0.31 -10.74 -9.45
C GLU A 425 0.21 -12.23 -9.84
N ASP A 426 0.35 -12.58 -11.13
CA ASP A 426 0.23 -13.98 -11.57
C ASP A 426 1.54 -14.78 -11.36
N MET A 427 1.41 -16.10 -11.34
CA MET A 427 2.51 -17.03 -11.08
C MET A 427 3.35 -17.37 -12.33
N THR A 428 3.19 -16.63 -13.43
CA THR A 428 4.03 -16.77 -14.64
C THR A 428 5.41 -16.13 -14.41
N ASP A 429 6.42 -16.60 -15.15
CA ASP A 429 7.80 -16.14 -14.93
C ASP A 429 8.01 -14.67 -15.39
N ASN A 430 7.20 -14.19 -16.34
CA ASN A 430 7.17 -12.77 -16.71
C ASN A 430 6.54 -11.90 -15.61
N ALA A 431 5.43 -12.33 -15.02
CA ALA A 431 4.80 -11.61 -13.91
C ALA A 431 5.71 -11.55 -12.68
N LYS A 432 6.37 -12.67 -12.33
CA LYS A 432 7.42 -12.71 -11.29
C LYS A 432 8.59 -11.77 -11.60
N LEU A 433 9.05 -11.69 -12.85
CA LEU A 433 10.16 -10.79 -13.22
C LEU A 433 9.74 -9.31 -13.10
N LEU A 434 8.50 -8.99 -13.48
CA LEU A 434 7.95 -7.64 -13.34
C LEU A 434 7.70 -7.27 -11.86
N ALA A 435 7.22 -8.22 -11.06
CA ALA A 435 7.09 -8.09 -9.61
C ALA A 435 8.44 -7.85 -8.95
N LEU A 436 9.46 -8.66 -9.25
CA LEU A 436 10.81 -8.44 -8.74
C LEU A 436 11.35 -7.07 -9.16
N ALA A 437 11.12 -6.65 -10.41
CA ALA A 437 11.50 -5.32 -10.87
C ALA A 437 10.81 -4.19 -10.07
N ARG A 438 9.50 -4.29 -9.81
CA ARG A 438 8.74 -3.32 -9.00
C ARG A 438 9.12 -3.33 -7.53
N TRP A 439 9.42 -4.50 -6.97
CA TRP A 439 9.94 -4.64 -5.62
C TRP A 439 11.28 -3.92 -5.46
N ARG A 440 12.27 -4.25 -6.31
CA ARG A 440 13.59 -3.62 -6.33
C ARG A 440 13.50 -2.11 -6.61
N HIS A 441 12.56 -1.67 -7.45
CA HIS A 441 12.27 -0.24 -7.69
C HIS A 441 11.81 0.46 -6.40
N LEU A 442 10.82 -0.08 -5.70
CA LEU A 442 10.33 0.49 -4.45
C LEU A 442 11.37 0.43 -3.31
N HIS A 443 12.41 -0.41 -3.42
CA HIS A 443 13.57 -0.43 -2.51
C HIS A 443 14.69 0.54 -2.92
N GLY A 444 14.55 1.30 -4.02
CA GLY A 444 15.61 2.19 -4.53
C GLY A 444 16.78 1.45 -5.19
N GLN A 445 16.64 0.14 -5.42
CA GLN A 445 17.66 -0.75 -5.97
C GLN A 445 17.61 -0.72 -7.51
N PHE A 446 18.01 0.41 -8.09
CA PHE A 446 17.85 0.69 -9.51
C PHE A 446 18.87 -0.04 -10.41
N ASP A 447 20.14 -0.08 -9.99
CA ASP A 447 21.27 -0.71 -10.70
C ASP A 447 21.70 -2.02 -10.02
N LYS A 448 22.58 -2.78 -10.69
CA LYS A 448 23.07 -4.08 -10.19
C LYS A 448 23.84 -3.92 -8.88
N ASN A 449 23.58 -4.80 -7.91
CA ASN A 449 24.47 -5.01 -6.77
C ASN A 449 25.50 -6.10 -7.13
N ASP A 450 26.77 -5.71 -7.28
CA ASP A 450 27.86 -6.66 -7.59
C ASP A 450 28.28 -7.53 -6.39
N GLU A 451 27.97 -7.13 -5.15
CA GLU A 451 28.29 -7.93 -3.94
C GLU A 451 27.30 -9.10 -3.74
N GLU A 452 26.04 -8.91 -4.16
CA GLU A 452 24.97 -9.93 -4.09
C GLU A 452 24.76 -10.67 -5.44
N ASP A 453 25.48 -10.29 -6.49
CA ASP A 453 25.23 -10.62 -7.90
C ASP A 453 23.77 -10.36 -8.35
N ALA A 454 23.08 -9.43 -7.69
CA ALA A 454 21.66 -9.18 -7.83
C ALA A 454 21.35 -8.07 -8.86
N GLU A 455 20.41 -8.33 -9.77
CA GLU A 455 20.01 -7.36 -10.79
C GLU A 455 19.10 -6.25 -10.24
N GLY A 456 19.47 -5.00 -10.52
CA GLY A 456 18.64 -3.84 -10.22
C GLY A 456 17.40 -3.73 -11.10
N ALA A 457 16.38 -3.04 -10.58
CA ALA A 457 15.08 -2.85 -11.21
C ALA A 457 15.14 -2.37 -12.66
N ARG A 458 16.13 -1.55 -13.02
CA ARG A 458 16.30 -1.01 -14.37
C ARG A 458 16.59 -2.11 -15.40
N VAL A 459 17.39 -3.12 -15.05
CA VAL A 459 17.71 -4.25 -15.92
C VAL A 459 16.50 -5.18 -16.05
N LEU A 460 15.83 -5.46 -14.94
CA LEU A 460 14.65 -6.32 -14.88
C LEU A 460 13.48 -5.74 -15.71
N TYR A 461 13.22 -4.43 -15.60
CA TYR A 461 12.24 -3.74 -16.47
C TYR A 461 12.66 -3.73 -17.94
N LEU A 462 13.95 -3.58 -18.27
CA LEU A 462 14.40 -3.62 -19.66
C LEU A 462 14.11 -4.98 -20.32
N ARG A 463 14.17 -6.09 -19.56
CA ARG A 463 13.81 -7.44 -20.06
C ARG A 463 12.33 -7.62 -20.37
N GLN A 464 11.44 -6.93 -19.65
CA GLN A 464 9.98 -6.99 -19.89
C GLN A 464 9.51 -6.15 -21.09
N ARG A 465 10.41 -5.60 -21.91
CA ARG A 465 10.09 -4.67 -23.01
C ARG A 465 10.34 -5.29 -24.39
N ALA A 466 9.68 -6.43 -24.65
CA ALA A 466 9.67 -7.08 -25.96
C ALA A 466 9.32 -6.08 -27.10
N PRO A 467 10.04 -6.09 -28.24
CA PRO A 467 9.72 -5.24 -29.38
C PRO A 467 8.35 -5.62 -29.97
N GLU A 468 7.68 -4.71 -30.69
CA GLU A 468 6.30 -4.96 -31.12
C GLU A 468 6.20 -6.10 -32.14
N PHE A 469 7.20 -6.28 -33.01
CA PHE A 469 7.24 -7.41 -33.95
C PHE A 469 7.27 -8.76 -33.22
N GLU A 470 7.94 -8.87 -32.07
CA GLU A 470 8.01 -10.11 -31.28
C GLU A 470 6.67 -10.45 -30.61
N ILE A 471 5.88 -9.43 -30.28
CA ILE A 471 4.49 -9.59 -29.81
C ILE A 471 3.59 -10.01 -30.99
N GLU A 472 3.72 -9.37 -32.14
CA GLU A 472 2.99 -9.70 -33.37
C GLU A 472 3.31 -11.14 -33.85
N ASP A 473 4.58 -11.55 -33.78
CA ASP A 473 5.10 -12.89 -34.15
C ASP A 473 4.69 -14.02 -33.18
N LEU A 474 4.07 -13.74 -32.02
CA LEU A 474 3.57 -14.78 -31.11
C LEU A 474 2.58 -15.74 -31.79
N GLY A 475 1.91 -15.32 -32.88
CA GLY A 475 1.04 -16.18 -33.67
C GLY A 475 1.78 -17.25 -34.49
N ILE A 476 3.09 -17.10 -34.71
CA ILE A 476 3.89 -17.97 -35.59
C ILE A 476 5.16 -18.55 -34.92
N ASP A 477 5.73 -17.91 -33.91
CA ASP A 477 6.92 -18.44 -33.21
C ASP A 477 6.55 -19.43 -32.10
N VAL A 478 6.92 -20.69 -32.31
CA VAL A 478 6.62 -21.84 -31.45
C VAL A 478 7.40 -21.81 -30.12
N ASN A 479 8.44 -20.99 -29.96
CA ASN A 479 9.19 -20.84 -28.72
C ASN A 479 8.61 -19.72 -27.85
N LEU A 480 8.21 -18.59 -28.43
CA LEU A 480 7.41 -17.57 -27.77
C LEU A 480 6.07 -18.14 -27.30
N GLN A 481 5.40 -18.96 -28.12
CA GLN A 481 4.19 -19.67 -27.70
C GLN A 481 4.39 -20.51 -26.44
N LYS A 482 5.50 -21.27 -26.34
CA LYS A 482 5.85 -22.03 -25.11
C LYS A 482 6.13 -21.09 -23.93
N ALA A 483 6.88 -20.01 -24.14
CA ALA A 483 7.26 -19.07 -23.08
C ALA A 483 6.06 -18.34 -22.46
N TYR A 484 5.03 -18.05 -23.27
CA TYR A 484 3.78 -17.41 -22.83
C TYR A 484 2.63 -18.41 -22.58
N GLY A 485 2.90 -19.72 -22.58
CA GLY A 485 1.92 -20.77 -22.31
C GLY A 485 0.83 -20.95 -23.38
N VAL A 486 0.92 -20.25 -24.51
CA VAL A 486 -0.02 -20.32 -25.63
C VAL A 486 0.16 -21.65 -26.36
N ARG A 487 -0.88 -22.48 -26.39
CA ARG A 487 -0.82 -23.79 -27.06
C ARG A 487 -2.18 -24.17 -27.66
N ARG A 488 -2.23 -24.32 -28.99
CA ARG A 488 -3.39 -24.93 -29.65
C ARG A 488 -3.50 -26.40 -29.26
N GLU A 489 -4.57 -26.76 -28.57
CA GLU A 489 -4.84 -28.16 -28.21
C GLU A 489 -5.53 -28.92 -29.34
N LEU A 490 -5.45 -30.26 -29.31
CA LEU A 490 -6.02 -31.10 -30.35
C LEU A 490 -7.56 -31.07 -30.27
N GLY A 491 -8.18 -30.41 -31.25
CA GLY A 491 -9.63 -30.19 -31.27
C GLY A 491 -10.08 -28.82 -30.72
N MET A 492 -9.14 -27.94 -30.34
CA MET A 492 -9.43 -26.55 -30.01
C MET A 492 -9.92 -25.78 -31.24
N ASP A 493 -11.02 -25.04 -31.09
CA ASP A 493 -11.58 -24.20 -32.16
C ASP A 493 -10.61 -23.06 -32.55
N GLU A 494 -10.70 -22.63 -33.81
CA GLU A 494 -9.86 -21.55 -34.34
C GLU A 494 -10.03 -20.25 -33.56
N LYS A 495 -11.27 -19.85 -33.25
CA LYS A 495 -11.55 -18.60 -32.54
C LYS A 495 -11.14 -18.67 -31.07
N GLN A 496 -11.21 -19.85 -30.47
CA GLN A 496 -10.71 -20.08 -29.11
C GLN A 496 -9.19 -19.88 -29.05
N TYR A 497 -8.46 -20.38 -30.06
CA TYR A 497 -7.01 -20.20 -30.16
C TYR A 497 -6.63 -18.75 -30.48
N GLU A 498 -7.33 -18.09 -31.43
CA GLU A 498 -7.15 -16.65 -31.73
C GLU A 498 -7.38 -15.77 -30.49
N MET A 499 -8.39 -16.08 -29.67
CA MET A 499 -8.68 -15.36 -28.43
C MET A 499 -7.61 -15.58 -27.36
N GLN A 500 -7.08 -16.80 -27.21
CA GLN A 500 -5.93 -17.07 -26.32
C GLN A 500 -4.68 -16.32 -26.78
N LEU A 501 -4.41 -16.31 -28.09
CA LEU A 501 -3.30 -15.60 -28.69
C LEU A 501 -3.39 -14.08 -28.43
N ARG A 502 -4.54 -13.46 -28.73
CA ARG A 502 -4.74 -12.02 -28.47
C ARG A 502 -4.58 -11.68 -27.00
N TYR A 503 -5.18 -12.47 -26.09
CA TYR A 503 -5.01 -12.26 -24.65
C TYR A 503 -3.53 -12.28 -24.23
N ALA A 504 -2.73 -13.24 -24.73
CA ALA A 504 -1.30 -13.29 -24.43
C ALA A 504 -0.52 -12.09 -25.01
N GLN A 505 -0.84 -11.65 -26.24
CA GLN A 505 -0.26 -10.45 -26.83
C GLN A 505 -0.59 -9.18 -26.04
N ASP A 506 -1.82 -9.06 -25.55
CA ASP A 506 -2.27 -7.89 -24.79
C ASP A 506 -1.65 -7.88 -23.38
N MET A 507 -1.43 -9.05 -22.77
CA MET A 507 -0.61 -9.18 -21.56
C MET A 507 0.86 -8.81 -21.79
N MET A 508 1.48 -9.21 -22.91
CA MET A 508 2.83 -8.76 -23.29
C MET A 508 2.88 -7.23 -23.43
N ARG A 509 1.89 -6.63 -24.11
CA ARG A 509 1.79 -5.17 -24.26
C ARG A 509 1.61 -4.48 -22.90
N MET A 510 0.77 -5.01 -22.03
CA MET A 510 0.49 -4.42 -20.72
C MET A 510 1.71 -4.48 -19.78
N GLY A 511 2.42 -5.61 -19.72
CA GLY A 511 3.69 -5.73 -18.98
C GLY A 511 4.78 -4.79 -19.53
N LYS A 512 4.91 -4.71 -20.86
CA LYS A 512 5.79 -3.77 -21.57
C LYS A 512 5.44 -2.30 -21.27
N ASN A 513 4.15 -1.94 -21.22
CA ASN A 513 3.71 -0.59 -20.85
C ASN A 513 4.14 -0.25 -19.42
N ALA A 514 3.81 -1.13 -18.46
CA ALA A 514 4.12 -0.96 -17.04
C ALA A 514 5.63 -0.84 -16.81
N ALA A 515 6.43 -1.76 -17.37
CA ALA A 515 7.89 -1.73 -17.31
C ALA A 515 8.47 -0.45 -17.94
N THR A 516 7.90 0.03 -19.05
CA THR A 516 8.33 1.29 -19.70
C THR A 516 7.99 2.51 -18.85
N TYR A 517 6.80 2.56 -18.24
CA TYR A 517 6.42 3.65 -17.34
C TYR A 517 7.30 3.67 -16.08
N TRP A 518 7.40 2.55 -15.37
CA TRP A 518 8.15 2.49 -14.12
C TRP A 518 9.66 2.67 -14.30
N VAL A 519 10.27 2.20 -15.40
CA VAL A 519 11.68 2.50 -15.67
C VAL A 519 11.92 3.96 -16.07
N SER A 520 10.88 4.68 -16.52
CA SER A 520 10.91 6.14 -16.75
C SER A 520 10.89 6.91 -15.43
N LEU A 521 10.11 6.48 -14.44
CA LEU A 521 10.16 7.01 -13.07
C LEU A 521 11.55 6.83 -12.46
N ILE A 522 12.17 5.65 -12.63
CA ILE A 522 13.57 5.41 -12.23
C ILE A 522 14.56 6.39 -12.89
N GLN A 523 14.32 6.90 -14.11
CA GLN A 523 15.19 7.94 -14.67
C GLN A 523 15.02 9.28 -13.95
N TYR A 524 13.81 9.63 -13.52
CA TYR A 524 13.55 10.87 -12.79
C TYR A 524 14.09 10.81 -11.34
N ASP A 525 13.79 9.72 -10.63
CA ASP A 525 14.21 9.54 -9.23
C ASP A 525 15.73 9.33 -9.08
N ASP A 526 16.42 8.89 -10.14
CA ASP A 526 17.89 8.85 -10.25
C ASP A 526 18.50 10.12 -10.89
N GLY A 527 17.74 11.21 -10.96
CA GLY A 527 18.21 12.53 -11.41
C GLY A 527 18.48 12.69 -12.92
N ARG A 528 18.23 11.66 -13.74
CA ARG A 528 18.52 11.62 -15.18
C ARG A 528 17.41 12.28 -16.00
N TYR A 529 17.04 13.53 -15.67
CA TYR A 529 15.80 14.18 -16.15
C TYR A 529 15.64 14.23 -17.68
N GLU A 530 16.69 14.52 -18.46
CA GLU A 530 16.64 14.47 -19.93
C GLU A 530 16.35 13.06 -20.48
N THR A 531 16.84 12.03 -19.77
CA THR A 531 16.55 10.63 -20.09
C THR A 531 15.11 10.32 -19.71
N ALA A 532 14.63 10.76 -18.55
CA ALA A 532 13.22 10.65 -18.16
C ALA A 532 12.28 11.28 -19.20
N GLN A 533 12.58 12.51 -19.65
CA GLN A 533 11.83 13.17 -20.73
C GLN A 533 11.77 12.32 -22.00
N THR A 534 12.92 11.85 -22.47
CA THR A 534 13.04 11.02 -23.68
C THR A 534 12.25 9.72 -23.56
N TRP A 535 12.22 9.12 -22.37
CA TRP A 535 11.49 7.89 -22.11
C TRP A 535 9.98 8.09 -21.99
N PHE A 536 9.50 9.06 -21.21
CA PHE A 536 8.07 9.36 -21.16
C PHE A 536 7.53 9.76 -22.54
N SER A 537 8.17 10.72 -23.22
CA SER A 537 7.69 11.25 -24.52
C SER A 537 7.77 10.22 -25.66
N LYS A 538 8.86 9.48 -25.80
CA LYS A 538 9.10 8.61 -26.98
C LYS A 538 8.90 7.13 -26.73
N ARG A 539 8.42 6.72 -25.55
CA ARG A 539 8.19 5.29 -25.21
C ARG A 539 6.90 5.02 -24.43
N VAL A 540 6.43 5.95 -23.60
CA VAL A 540 5.14 5.82 -22.89
C VAL A 540 4.02 6.57 -23.60
N LEU A 541 4.33 7.77 -24.10
CA LEU A 541 3.43 8.69 -24.79
C LEU A 541 3.68 8.74 -26.32
N ASP A 542 4.22 7.64 -26.86
CA ASP A 542 4.52 7.48 -28.29
C ASP A 542 3.22 7.60 -29.12
N SER A 543 3.13 8.63 -29.95
CA SER A 543 1.93 8.97 -30.74
C SER A 543 1.53 7.86 -31.70
N ASP A 544 2.51 7.20 -32.32
CA ASP A 544 2.26 6.19 -33.36
C ASP A 544 1.76 4.89 -32.70
N LEU A 545 2.16 4.64 -31.46
CA LEU A 545 1.67 3.56 -30.62
C LEU A 545 0.29 3.87 -30.01
N ILE A 546 0.02 5.11 -29.61
CA ILE A 546 -1.31 5.55 -29.13
C ILE A 546 -2.34 5.44 -30.26
N SER A 547 -2.11 6.10 -31.41
CA SER A 547 -3.07 6.08 -32.52
C SER A 547 -3.21 4.70 -33.17
N ARG A 548 -2.21 3.81 -33.08
CA ARG A 548 -2.41 2.39 -33.44
C ARG A 548 -3.45 1.72 -32.54
N ARG A 549 -3.39 1.95 -31.22
CA ARG A 549 -4.32 1.34 -30.24
C ARG A 549 -5.74 1.89 -30.36
N GLU A 550 -5.86 3.20 -30.62
CA GLU A 550 -7.15 3.83 -30.95
C GLU A 550 -7.79 3.19 -32.20
N LEU A 551 -6.98 2.83 -33.20
CA LEU A 551 -7.43 2.15 -34.43
C LEU A 551 -7.75 0.66 -34.25
N THR A 552 -7.08 -0.06 -33.34
CA THR A 552 -7.33 -1.49 -33.05
C THR A 552 -8.36 -1.73 -31.95
N GLY A 553 -8.76 -0.68 -31.21
CA GLY A 553 -9.63 -0.78 -30.05
C GLY A 553 -8.93 -1.37 -28.81
N ASP A 554 -7.60 -1.30 -28.75
CA ASP A 554 -6.81 -1.80 -27.62
C ASP A 554 -6.77 -0.77 -26.48
N VAL A 555 -6.81 -1.24 -25.23
CA VAL A 555 -6.84 -0.38 -24.05
C VAL A 555 -5.53 0.43 -23.94
N LEU A 556 -5.66 1.74 -23.73
CA LEU A 556 -4.52 2.62 -23.46
C LEU A 556 -3.86 2.28 -22.12
N SER A 557 -2.60 2.69 -21.95
CA SER A 557 -1.89 2.45 -20.68
C SER A 557 -2.54 3.27 -19.55
N PRO A 558 -2.96 2.66 -18.41
CA PRO A 558 -3.61 3.42 -17.32
C PRO A 558 -2.69 4.51 -16.77
N TRP A 559 -1.37 4.30 -16.81
CA TRP A 559 -0.38 5.30 -16.41
C TRP A 559 -0.15 6.44 -17.42
N ALA A 560 -0.93 6.59 -18.50
CA ALA A 560 -0.70 7.61 -19.53
C ALA A 560 -0.79 9.05 -18.99
N ALA A 561 -1.82 9.39 -18.23
CA ALA A 561 -1.95 10.70 -17.59
C ALA A 561 -0.81 10.96 -16.57
N ALA A 562 -0.44 9.93 -15.79
CA ALA A 562 0.66 10.00 -14.84
C ALA A 562 2.03 10.15 -15.53
N ALA A 563 2.24 9.54 -16.70
CA ALA A 563 3.41 9.72 -17.54
C ALA A 563 3.49 11.14 -18.12
N ARG A 564 2.36 11.74 -18.49
CA ARG A 564 2.27 13.13 -18.94
C ARG A 564 2.62 14.11 -17.81
N TYR A 565 2.11 13.88 -16.61
CA TYR A 565 2.50 14.63 -15.41
C TYR A 565 4.00 14.54 -15.12
N ASN A 566 4.57 13.32 -15.12
CA ASN A 566 5.99 13.10 -14.84
C ASN A 566 6.92 13.62 -15.95
N LEU A 567 6.48 13.63 -17.22
CA LEU A 567 7.19 14.33 -18.29
C LEU A 567 7.26 15.84 -18.02
N ALA A 568 6.15 16.46 -17.58
CA ALA A 568 6.15 17.87 -17.19
C ALA A 568 7.04 18.15 -15.96
N ARG A 569 7.05 17.28 -14.93
CA ARG A 569 8.02 17.37 -13.82
C ARG A 569 9.47 17.27 -14.33
N SER A 570 9.73 16.41 -15.32
CA SER A 570 11.07 16.23 -15.91
C SER A 570 11.52 17.44 -16.74
N LEU A 571 10.59 18.14 -17.38
CA LEU A 571 10.81 19.41 -18.09
C LEU A 571 11.10 20.55 -17.09
N GLU A 572 10.34 20.66 -15.99
CA GLU A 572 10.62 21.62 -14.91
C GLU A 572 12.04 21.49 -14.36
N ARG A 573 12.45 20.26 -14.01
CA ARG A 573 13.79 19.95 -13.47
C ARG A 573 14.93 20.34 -14.42
N SER A 574 14.64 20.47 -15.71
CA SER A 574 15.61 20.83 -16.76
C SER A 574 15.46 22.29 -17.23
N GLY A 575 14.66 23.12 -16.53
CA GLY A 575 14.45 24.53 -16.86
C GLY A 575 13.53 24.80 -18.05
N LEU A 576 12.91 23.76 -18.65
CA LEU A 576 11.98 23.87 -19.79
C LEU A 576 10.56 24.21 -19.30
N ILE A 577 10.47 25.32 -18.54
CA ILE A 577 9.27 25.73 -17.80
C ILE A 577 8.07 25.97 -18.72
N ASP A 578 8.29 26.58 -19.88
CA ASP A 578 7.21 26.89 -20.84
C ASP A 578 6.60 25.62 -21.44
N GLU A 579 7.41 24.61 -21.76
CA GLU A 579 6.95 23.31 -22.24
C GLU A 579 6.19 22.54 -21.15
N ALA A 580 6.70 22.55 -19.90
CA ALA A 580 5.99 21.98 -18.75
C ALA A 580 4.62 22.66 -18.52
N ILE A 581 4.55 23.99 -18.61
CA ILE A 581 3.33 24.77 -18.47
C ILE A 581 2.29 24.44 -19.54
N GLN A 582 2.69 24.12 -20.78
CA GLN A 582 1.73 23.67 -21.80
C GLN A 582 1.33 22.20 -21.59
N LEU A 583 2.26 21.32 -21.22
CA LEU A 583 1.98 19.90 -21.03
C LEU A 583 1.04 19.63 -19.84
N TYR A 584 1.00 20.53 -18.85
CA TYR A 584 0.02 20.54 -17.77
C TYR A 584 -1.39 21.03 -18.16
N LYS A 585 -1.58 21.59 -19.36
CA LYS A 585 -2.89 22.03 -19.87
C LYS A 585 -3.45 20.97 -20.80
N THR A 586 -3.86 19.87 -20.18
CA THR A 586 -4.51 18.73 -20.82
C THR A 586 -5.94 19.09 -21.25
N ASP A 587 -6.64 18.13 -21.83
CA ASP A 587 -8.11 18.16 -21.95
C ASP A 587 -8.63 16.74 -21.65
N GLY A 588 -9.32 16.57 -20.52
CA GLY A 588 -9.89 15.30 -20.08
C GLY A 588 -8.99 14.35 -19.26
N ASP A 589 -7.80 14.77 -18.83
CA ASP A 589 -6.99 13.93 -17.92
C ASP A 589 -7.54 13.98 -16.48
N PRO A 590 -7.59 12.85 -15.74
CA PRO A 590 -8.10 12.80 -14.36
C PRO A 590 -7.55 13.85 -13.39
N GLN A 591 -6.25 14.17 -13.47
CA GLN A 591 -5.59 15.11 -12.57
C GLN A 591 -5.48 16.54 -13.15
N GLU A 592 -6.26 16.87 -14.17
CA GLU A 592 -6.13 18.13 -14.91
C GLU A 592 -6.28 19.38 -14.03
N HIS A 593 -7.16 19.35 -13.04
CA HIS A 593 -7.31 20.43 -12.06
C HIS A 593 -5.98 20.75 -11.38
N GLY A 594 -5.34 19.73 -10.80
CA GLY A 594 -4.03 19.80 -10.16
C GLY A 594 -2.93 20.27 -11.09
N ASN A 595 -2.91 19.74 -12.31
CA ASN A 595 -1.96 20.10 -13.36
C ASN A 595 -2.05 21.61 -13.70
N ARG A 596 -3.27 22.12 -13.93
CA ARG A 596 -3.54 23.54 -14.19
C ARG A 596 -3.17 24.44 -13.00
N LEU A 597 -3.38 23.98 -11.76
CA LEU A 597 -2.93 24.68 -10.55
C LEU A 597 -1.41 24.78 -10.48
N ARG A 598 -0.68 23.68 -10.76
CA ARG A 598 0.78 23.64 -10.78
C ARG A 598 1.36 24.54 -11.88
N ALA A 599 0.80 24.49 -13.09
CA ALA A 599 1.19 25.37 -14.20
C ALA A 599 1.07 26.87 -13.85
N ARG A 600 0.01 27.25 -13.12
CA ARG A 600 -0.21 28.63 -12.65
C ARG A 600 0.82 29.07 -11.59
N LEU A 601 1.26 28.16 -10.73
CA LEU A 601 2.34 28.43 -9.75
C LEU A 601 3.70 28.58 -10.44
N LEU A 602 3.99 27.74 -11.44
CA LEU A 602 5.19 27.82 -12.27
C LEU A 602 5.28 29.14 -13.06
N ASP A 603 4.19 29.53 -13.73
CA ASP A 603 4.12 30.80 -14.46
C ASP A 603 4.36 32.00 -13.53
N LYS A 604 3.78 31.98 -12.33
CA LYS A 604 4.01 33.01 -11.31
C LYS A 604 5.47 33.08 -10.86
N ARG A 605 6.13 31.93 -10.59
CA ARG A 605 7.55 31.91 -10.20
C ARG A 605 8.43 32.44 -11.33
N ARG A 606 8.18 32.00 -12.57
CA ARG A 606 8.84 32.47 -13.81
C ARG A 606 8.74 34.00 -13.95
N GLN A 607 7.55 34.57 -13.76
CA GLN A 607 7.32 36.02 -13.81
C GLN A 607 8.06 36.76 -12.67
N ALA A 608 8.09 36.21 -11.46
CA ALA A 608 8.80 36.80 -10.33
C ALA A 608 10.32 36.87 -10.56
N THR A 609 10.93 35.76 -11.03
CA THR A 609 12.35 35.72 -11.40
C THR A 609 12.68 36.70 -12.53
N ALA A 610 11.83 36.80 -13.57
CA ALA A 610 12.01 37.74 -14.67
C ALA A 610 11.87 39.23 -14.28
N THR A 611 11.30 39.52 -13.09
CA THR A 611 11.06 40.89 -12.60
C THR A 611 12.16 41.37 -11.63
N GLN A 612 13.05 40.49 -11.16
CA GLN A 612 14.20 40.89 -10.35
C GLN A 612 15.32 41.48 -11.25
N PRO A 613 15.71 42.76 -11.08
CA PRO A 613 16.81 43.33 -11.85
C PRO A 613 18.15 42.73 -11.41
N ALA A 614 19.08 42.57 -12.36
CA ALA A 614 20.43 42.09 -12.10
C ALA A 614 21.28 43.19 -11.42
N SER A 615 21.16 43.34 -10.09
CA SER A 615 21.77 44.43 -9.32
C SER A 615 22.48 43.97 -8.04
N SER A 616 23.48 43.10 -8.17
CA SER A 616 24.46 42.78 -7.09
C SER A 616 25.76 42.16 -7.60
N VAL A 617 26.30 42.63 -8.73
CA VAL A 617 27.69 42.31 -9.18
C VAL A 617 28.55 43.57 -9.13
N SER A 618 28.67 44.08 -7.91
CA SER A 618 29.55 45.14 -7.42
C SER A 618 29.38 45.14 -5.88
N GLU A 619 30.42 45.14 -5.06
CA GLU A 619 31.84 45.45 -5.32
C GLU A 619 32.77 44.23 -5.18
#